data_AF-A0A935VEM9-F1
#
_entry.id   AF-A0A935VEM9-F1
#
_cell.length_a   1.000
_cell.length_b   1.000
_cell.length_c   1.000
_cell.angle_alpha   90.00
_cell.angle_beta   90.00
_cell.angle_gamma   90.00
#
_symmetry.space_group_name_H-M   'P 1'
#
loop_
_entity.id
_entity.type
_entity.pdbx_description
1 polymer ?
#
loop_
_entity_poly.entity_id
_entity_poly.type
_entity_poly.pdbx_seq_one_letter_code
_entity_poly.pdbx_strand_id
1 'polypeptide(L)'
;MSLYCDSRYDYYDVVWWWYQPADEAPLATKRSRKCCSCKEKISVGDVARKVQRFRPPTEFEEERGIAYDEVQMADWYLCETCGDLSDALREVGFCYSLGDQSLKKQIREYREEGGVL
;
A
#
# COMPACT_ATOMS: atom_id res chain seq x y z
N MET A 1 -7.42 -7.63 5.64
CA MET A 1 -7.89 -8.32 4.43
C MET A 1 -7.16 -9.64 4.34
N SER A 2 -7.88 -10.71 4.01
CA SER A 2 -7.29 -11.96 3.51
C SER A 2 -6.83 -11.77 2.05
N LEU A 3 -6.01 -12.68 1.52
CA LEU A 3 -5.44 -12.54 0.17
C LEU A 3 -6.47 -12.70 -0.99
N TYR A 4 -7.74 -12.90 -0.66
CA TYR A 4 -8.81 -13.04 -1.63
C TYR A 4 -9.45 -11.67 -1.93
N CYS A 5 -9.92 -11.48 -3.16
CA CYS A 5 -10.75 -10.33 -3.51
C CYS A 5 -12.13 -10.51 -2.88
N ASP A 6 -12.37 -9.94 -1.71
CA ASP A 6 -13.74 -9.84 -1.19
C ASP A 6 -14.46 -8.70 -1.91
N SER A 7 -15.25 -9.05 -2.93
CA SER A 7 -16.07 -8.11 -3.70
C SER A 7 -17.23 -7.47 -2.92
N ARG A 8 -17.33 -7.71 -1.60
CA ARG A 8 -18.41 -7.18 -0.74
C ARG A 8 -18.20 -5.74 -0.25
N TYR A 9 -17.14 -5.06 -0.67
CA TYR A 9 -16.95 -3.66 -0.33
C TYR A 9 -17.74 -2.77 -1.28
N ASP A 10 -18.81 -2.16 -0.77
CA ASP A 10 -19.48 -1.05 -1.43
C ASP A 10 -18.46 0.08 -1.61
N TYR A 11 -18.31 0.53 -2.87
CA TYR A 11 -17.33 1.53 -3.29
C TYR A 11 -17.49 2.88 -2.54
N TYR A 12 -18.64 3.09 -1.90
CA TYR A 12 -19.01 4.33 -1.24
C TYR A 12 -18.47 4.51 0.19
N ASP A 13 -17.88 3.47 0.80
CA ASP A 13 -17.34 3.53 2.19
C ASP A 13 -15.80 3.49 2.25
N VAL A 14 -15.10 3.63 1.12
CA VAL A 14 -13.63 3.55 1.09
C VAL A 14 -13.01 4.87 1.55
N VAL A 15 -12.52 4.89 2.80
CA VAL A 15 -11.93 6.07 3.44
C VAL A 15 -10.60 6.51 2.79
N TRP A 16 -9.88 5.58 2.15
CA TRP A 16 -8.62 5.86 1.45
C TRP A 16 -8.23 4.69 0.52
N TRP A 17 -7.43 4.96 -0.50
CA TRP A 17 -6.85 3.95 -1.40
C TRP A 17 -5.36 4.21 -1.63
N TRP A 18 -4.70 3.26 -2.29
CA TRP A 18 -3.28 3.35 -2.60
C TRP A 18 -2.97 2.85 -4.00
N TYR A 19 -1.92 3.41 -4.59
CA TYR A 19 -1.36 2.97 -5.86
C TYR A 19 0.13 2.70 -5.68
N GLN A 20 0.58 1.60 -6.26
CA GLN A 20 1.97 1.20 -6.26
C GLN A 20 2.53 1.35 -7.67
N PRO A 21 3.27 2.44 -7.97
CA PRO A 21 4.06 2.51 -9.19
C PRO A 21 5.04 1.32 -9.24
N ALA A 22 5.26 0.78 -10.43
CA ALA A 22 6.09 -0.41 -10.63
C ALA A 22 7.59 -0.15 -10.35
N ASP A 23 8.03 1.11 -10.42
CA ASP A 23 9.44 1.44 -10.39
C ASP A 23 10.03 1.40 -8.98
N GLU A 24 11.07 0.58 -8.81
CA GLU A 24 11.98 0.70 -7.68
C GLU A 24 12.95 1.84 -7.90
N ALA A 25 13.21 2.60 -6.84
CA ALA A 25 14.19 3.67 -6.86
C ALA A 25 14.87 3.79 -5.49
N PRO A 26 16.11 4.29 -5.45
CA PRO A 26 16.72 4.69 -4.20
C PRO A 26 15.83 5.68 -3.43
N LEU A 27 15.72 5.53 -2.11
CA LEU A 27 14.91 6.41 -1.27
C LEU A 27 15.48 7.84 -1.28
N ALA A 28 14.92 8.69 -2.14
CA ALA A 28 15.37 10.07 -2.36
C ALA A 28 14.67 11.11 -1.45
N THR A 29 14.30 10.74 -0.22
CA THR A 29 13.67 11.69 0.73
C THR A 29 14.68 12.26 1.72
N LYS A 30 14.35 13.39 2.38
CA LYS A 30 15.25 14.07 3.34
C LYS A 30 15.61 13.25 4.60
N ARG A 31 14.87 12.18 4.91
CA ARG A 31 15.04 11.38 6.15
C ARG A 31 14.67 9.92 5.88
N SER A 32 15.11 9.00 6.72
CA SER A 32 14.68 7.59 6.62
C SER A 32 13.15 7.44 6.68
N ARG A 33 12.66 6.31 6.19
CA ARG A 33 11.24 5.90 6.30
C ARG A 33 11.14 4.57 7.03
N LYS A 34 9.91 4.20 7.39
CA LYS A 34 9.59 2.83 7.84
C LYS A 34 8.83 2.14 6.73
N CYS A 35 9.18 0.89 6.46
CA CYS A 35 8.42 0.05 5.56
C CYS A 35 6.96 -0.04 6.04
N CYS A 36 5.98 0.27 5.19
CA CYS A 36 4.58 0.26 5.59
C CYS A 36 4.07 -1.17 5.90
N SER A 37 4.72 -2.20 5.35
CA SER A 37 4.45 -3.61 5.60
C SER A 37 5.15 -4.14 6.86
N CYS A 38 6.48 -4.29 6.85
CA CYS A 38 7.22 -4.94 7.94
C CYS A 38 7.72 -4.01 9.04
N LYS A 39 7.56 -2.69 8.89
CA LYS A 39 8.03 -1.63 9.82
C LYS A 39 9.55 -1.48 9.94
N GLU A 40 10.33 -2.23 9.17
CA GLU A 40 11.79 -2.10 9.05
C GLU A 40 12.18 -0.68 8.62
N LYS A 41 13.35 -0.21 9.07
CA LYS A 41 13.86 1.11 8.68
C LYS A 41 14.41 1.04 7.25
N ILE A 42 14.04 2.03 6.44
CA ILE A 42 14.58 2.26 5.10
C ILE A 42 15.44 3.52 5.19
N SER A 43 16.75 3.38 5.01
CA SER A 43 17.70 4.49 5.02
C SER A 43 17.62 5.28 3.72
N VAL A 44 18.08 6.53 3.76
CA VAL A 44 18.16 7.36 2.55
C VAL A 44 19.17 6.73 1.60
N GLY A 45 18.78 6.52 0.35
CA GLY A 45 19.58 5.82 -0.66
C GLY A 45 19.34 4.31 -0.77
N ASP A 46 18.67 3.67 0.20
CA ASP A 46 18.30 2.26 0.09
C ASP A 46 17.25 2.06 -1.02
N VAL A 47 17.26 0.88 -1.66
CA VAL A 47 16.21 0.51 -2.61
C VAL A 47 14.86 0.46 -1.89
N ALA A 48 13.91 1.23 -2.41
CA ALA A 48 12.59 1.34 -1.83
C ALA A 48 11.54 1.47 -2.93
N ARG A 49 10.35 0.95 -2.64
CA ARG A 49 9.21 1.14 -3.52
C ARG A 49 8.24 2.14 -2.95
N LYS A 50 7.96 3.19 -3.72
CA LYS A 50 6.99 4.22 -3.35
C LYS A 50 5.58 3.65 -3.44
N VAL A 51 4.74 3.97 -2.47
CA VAL A 51 3.31 3.66 -2.48
C VAL A 51 2.56 4.96 -2.29
N GLN A 52 1.89 5.43 -3.34
CA GLN A 52 1.08 6.63 -3.30
C GLN A 52 -0.23 6.33 -2.59
N ARG A 53 -0.76 7.31 -1.86
CA ARG A 53 -1.97 7.16 -1.06
C ARG A 53 -2.88 8.33 -1.31
N PHE A 54 -4.17 8.06 -1.32
CA PHE A 54 -5.20 9.01 -1.67
C PHE A 54 -6.41 8.81 -0.76
N ARG A 55 -7.17 9.87 -0.61
CA ARG A 55 -8.46 9.89 0.07
C ARG A 55 -9.44 10.75 -0.73
N PRO A 56 -10.76 10.60 -0.54
CA PRO A 56 -11.68 11.56 -1.11
C PRO A 56 -11.45 12.95 -0.50
N PRO A 57 -11.76 14.03 -1.24
CA PRO A 57 -11.78 15.37 -0.67
C PRO A 57 -12.85 15.47 0.42
N THR A 58 -12.64 16.41 1.34
CA THR A 58 -13.68 16.80 2.31
C THR A 58 -14.62 17.81 1.66
N GLU A 59 -15.86 17.92 2.15
CA GLU A 59 -16.83 18.93 1.71
C GLU A 59 -16.22 20.35 1.70
N PHE A 60 -15.46 20.70 2.75
CA PHE A 60 -14.74 21.97 2.82
C PHE A 60 -13.72 22.18 1.69
N GLU A 61 -13.00 21.12 1.30
CA GLU A 61 -12.02 21.18 0.21
C GLU A 61 -12.71 21.34 -1.14
N GLU A 62 -13.86 20.70 -1.36
CA GLU A 62 -14.67 20.84 -2.58
C GLU A 62 -15.30 22.23 -2.68
N GLU A 63 -15.97 22.70 -1.62
CA GLU A 63 -16.66 24.00 -1.58
C GLU A 63 -15.70 25.18 -1.82
N ARG A 64 -14.42 25.02 -1.42
CA ARG A 64 -13.38 26.03 -1.63
C ARG A 64 -12.56 25.83 -2.90
N GLY A 65 -12.85 24.79 -3.68
CA GLY A 65 -12.12 24.47 -4.90
C GLY A 65 -10.65 24.12 -4.66
N ILE A 66 -10.36 23.46 -3.53
CA ILE A 66 -9.02 22.98 -3.16
C ILE A 66 -8.73 21.62 -3.82
N ALA A 67 -9.72 20.72 -3.82
CA ALA A 67 -9.64 19.40 -4.46
C ALA A 67 -11.04 18.90 -4.81
N TYR A 68 -11.17 18.13 -5.89
CA TYR A 68 -12.46 17.65 -6.41
C TYR A 68 -12.56 16.13 -6.55
N ASP A 69 -11.46 15.46 -6.94
CA ASP A 69 -11.50 14.01 -7.18
C ASP A 69 -10.79 13.25 -6.06
N GLU A 70 -9.51 13.56 -5.84
CA GLU A 70 -8.70 12.87 -4.85
C GLU A 70 -7.68 13.81 -4.20
N VAL A 71 -7.42 13.55 -2.91
CA VAL A 71 -6.40 14.28 -2.15
C VAL A 71 -5.24 13.34 -1.89
N GLN A 72 -4.07 13.66 -2.46
CA GLN A 72 -2.85 12.90 -2.21
C GLN A 72 -2.43 13.04 -0.73
N MET A 73 -2.24 11.90 -0.08
CA MET A 73 -1.73 11.77 1.28
C MET A 73 -0.22 11.57 1.29
N ALA A 74 0.38 11.62 2.48
CA ALA A 74 1.78 11.26 2.64
C ALA A 74 2.06 9.83 2.14
N ASP A 75 2.99 9.73 1.18
CA ASP A 75 3.40 8.47 0.57
C ASP A 75 3.90 7.47 1.61
N TRP A 76 3.60 6.20 1.36
CA TRP A 76 4.23 5.07 2.00
C TRP A 76 5.42 4.57 1.20
N TYR A 77 6.20 3.69 1.84
CA TYR A 77 7.37 3.06 1.25
C TYR A 77 7.40 1.60 1.66
N LEU A 78 7.75 0.71 0.73
CA LEU A 78 8.14 -0.67 1.01
C LEU A 78 9.66 -0.77 0.95
N CYS A 79 10.27 -1.53 1.85
CA CYS A 79 11.65 -1.96 1.64
C CYS A 79 11.70 -2.96 0.47
N GLU A 80 12.87 -3.12 -0.14
CA GLU A 80 13.13 -4.06 -1.25
C GLU A 80 12.40 -5.40 -1.09
N THR A 81 12.66 -6.14 -0.01
CA THR A 81 12.00 -7.44 0.24
C THR A 81 10.47 -7.38 0.29
N CYS A 82 9.88 -6.29 0.80
CA CYS A 82 8.41 -6.15 0.79
C CYS A 82 7.88 -5.68 -0.57
N GLY A 83 8.70 -4.97 -1.35
CA GLY A 83 8.44 -4.64 -2.76
C GLY A 83 8.35 -5.92 -3.59
N ASP A 84 9.37 -6.78 -3.51
CA ASP A 84 9.38 -8.08 -4.20
C ASP A 84 8.17 -8.95 -3.82
N LEU A 85 7.83 -9.01 -2.53
CA LEU A 85 6.66 -9.76 -2.07
C LEU A 85 5.36 -9.19 -2.65
N SER A 86 5.23 -7.86 -2.72
CA SER A 86 4.04 -7.24 -3.30
C SER A 86 3.91 -7.50 -4.80
N ASP A 87 5.03 -7.54 -5.53
CA ASP A 87 5.03 -7.93 -6.94
C ASP A 87 4.64 -9.38 -7.13
N ALA A 88 5.25 -10.29 -6.37
CA ALA A 88 4.91 -11.71 -6.44
C ALA A 88 3.41 -11.93 -6.16
N LEU A 89 2.84 -11.26 -5.15
CA LEU A 89 1.41 -11.32 -4.86
C LEU A 89 0.56 -10.78 -6.01
N ARG A 90 0.98 -9.66 -6.63
CA ARG A 90 0.28 -9.07 -7.78
C ARG A 90 0.35 -9.96 -9.02
N GLU A 91 1.51 -10.57 -9.30
CA GLU A 91 1.74 -11.42 -10.46
C GLU A 91 0.85 -12.67 -10.45
N VAL A 92 0.64 -13.27 -9.28
CA VAL A 92 -0.24 -14.43 -9.12
C VAL A 92 -1.72 -14.03 -8.93
N GLY A 93 -2.02 -12.73 -8.96
CA GLY A 93 -3.39 -12.20 -8.91
C GLY A 93 -4.01 -12.15 -7.50
N PHE A 94 -3.21 -12.20 -6.44
CA PHE A 94 -3.74 -11.98 -5.08
C PHE A 94 -4.06 -10.52 -4.82
N CYS A 95 -5.13 -10.30 -4.07
CA CYS A 95 -5.38 -9.01 -3.43
C CYS A 95 -4.58 -8.95 -2.13
N TYR A 96 -4.08 -7.78 -1.74
CA TYR A 96 -3.44 -7.59 -0.45
C TYR A 96 -3.70 -6.18 0.07
N SER A 97 -3.57 -5.99 1.38
CA SER A 97 -3.64 -4.67 2.00
C SER A 97 -2.27 -4.20 2.47
N LEU A 98 -2.09 -2.88 2.54
CA LEU A 98 -0.91 -2.23 3.11
C LEU A 98 -1.34 -1.36 4.29
N GLY A 99 -0.43 -1.12 5.24
CA GLY A 99 -0.68 -0.25 6.40
C GLY A 99 -1.12 -0.98 7.66
N ASP A 100 -2.17 -1.80 7.56
CA ASP A 100 -2.82 -2.45 8.71
C ASP A 100 -2.09 -3.71 9.16
N GLN A 101 -1.72 -4.57 8.22
CA GLN A 101 -1.03 -5.84 8.46
C GLN A 101 0.15 -5.98 7.50
N SER A 102 1.20 -6.69 7.93
CA SER A 102 2.35 -6.95 7.05
C SER A 102 1.97 -7.98 5.97
N LEU A 103 2.59 -7.87 4.79
CA LEU A 103 2.41 -8.83 3.69
C LEU A 103 2.74 -10.26 4.14
N LYS A 104 3.81 -10.42 4.93
CA LYS A 104 4.19 -11.72 5.51
C LYS A 104 3.10 -12.32 6.39
N LYS A 105 2.36 -11.49 7.14
CA LYS A 105 1.25 -11.95 7.97
C LYS A 105 0.07 -12.40 7.11
N GLN A 106 -0.30 -11.63 6.09
CA GLN A 106 -1.37 -12.00 5.14
C GLN A 106 -1.05 -13.32 4.42
N ILE A 107 0.20 -13.50 3.96
CA ILE A 107 0.67 -14.76 3.35
C ILE A 107 0.58 -15.94 4.32
N ARG A 108 0.95 -15.73 5.60
CA ARG A 108 0.87 -16.78 6.61
C ARG A 108 -0.58 -17.18 6.87
N GLU A 109 -1.46 -16.20 7.06
CA GLU A 109 -2.90 -16.44 7.28
C GLU A 109 -3.51 -17.24 6.12
N TYR A 110 -3.20 -16.87 4.87
CA TYR A 110 -3.63 -17.62 3.68
C TYR A 110 -3.18 -19.10 3.69
N ARG A 111 -1.93 -19.37 4.09
CA ARG A 111 -1.41 -20.75 4.20
C ARG A 111 -2.09 -21.54 5.32
N GLU A 112 -2.36 -20.89 6.45
CA GLU A 112 -3.04 -21.51 7.60
C GLU A 112 -4.51 -21.85 7.28
N GLU A 113 -5.15 -21.09 6.40
CA GLU A 113 -6.50 -21.34 5.88
C GLU A 113 -6.55 -22.46 4.80
N GLY A 114 -5.41 -23.07 4.46
CA GLY A 114 -5.32 -24.15 3.49
C GLY A 114 -5.08 -23.70 2.04
N GLY A 115 -4.70 -22.43 1.84
CA GLY A 115 -4.29 -21.91 0.53
C GLY A 115 -2.95 -22.50 0.06
N VAL A 116 -2.81 -22.70 -1.25
CA VAL A 116 -1.57 -23.17 -1.91
C VAL A 116 -1.03 -22.03 -2.79
N LEU A 117 0.23 -21.63 -2.57
CA LEU A 117 0.94 -20.62 -3.36
C LEU A 117 1.74 -21.26 -4.48
#